data_AF-A0A7X7I2N1-F1
#
_entry.id   AF-A0A7X7I2N1-F1
#
_cell.length_a   1.000
_cell.length_b   1.000
_cell.length_c   1.000
_cell.angle_alpha   90.00
_cell.angle_beta   90.00
_cell.angle_gamma   90.00
#
_symmetry.space_group_name_H-M   'P 1'
#
loop_
_entity.id
_entity.type
_entity.pdbx_description
1 polymer ?
#
loop_
_entity_poly.entity_id
_entity_poly.type
_entity_poly.pdbx_seq_one_letter_code
_entity_poly.pdbx_strand_id
1 'polypeptide(L)'
;MSELLKQICSNGFALFIPIFLWNLIFLKKLPPVFENKTFDKNIPKYVLIGESIFRAIIFVIPILTEINFTKISESIGIYIFITGVIVYFLTWLFLIYYPDSKWSKSIIGFCAPAFTPIIWLVGFAFTVNKFNININYNIWFYLAPSIIFVFFHVVHSAIAFKNWNKNTNSLEITKCNEIVSIR
;
A
#
# COMPACT_ATOMS: atom_id res chain seq x y z
N MET A 1 14.25 -9.73 30.54
CA MET A 1 13.23 -9.64 29.46
C MET A 1 12.43 -10.94 29.49
N SER A 2 11.11 -10.89 29.70
CA SER A 2 10.28 -12.11 29.73
C SER A 2 10.30 -12.83 28.37
N GLU A 3 10.08 -14.14 28.35
CA GLU A 3 9.94 -14.97 27.14
C GLU A 3 8.98 -14.31 26.12
N LEU A 4 7.86 -13.79 26.65
CA LEU A 4 6.80 -13.12 25.89
C LEU A 4 7.29 -11.87 25.16
N LEU A 5 8.13 -11.05 25.79
CA LEU A 5 8.69 -9.84 25.19
C LEU A 5 9.65 -10.17 24.05
N LYS A 6 10.46 -11.25 24.19
CA LYS A 6 11.32 -11.71 23.09
C LYS A 6 10.49 -12.18 21.90
N GLN A 7 9.40 -12.90 22.15
CA GLN A 7 8.52 -13.45 21.12
C GLN A 7 7.73 -12.37 20.37
N ILE A 8 7.28 -11.33 21.07
CA ILE A 8 6.64 -10.16 20.44
C ILE A 8 7.64 -9.38 19.60
N CYS A 9 8.85 -9.15 20.13
CA CYS A 9 9.89 -8.44 19.40
C CYS A 9 10.46 -9.23 18.22
N SER A 10 10.44 -10.57 18.25
CA SER A 10 10.89 -11.43 17.15
C SER A 10 9.80 -11.74 16.11
N ASN A 11 8.58 -11.23 16.29
CA ASN A 11 7.48 -11.45 15.37
C ASN A 11 7.67 -10.69 14.05
N GLY A 12 7.40 -11.32 12.91
CA GLY A 12 7.52 -10.68 11.60
C GLY A 12 6.66 -9.43 11.43
N PHE A 13 5.53 -9.37 12.16
CA PHE A 13 4.66 -8.20 12.19
C PHE A 13 5.36 -6.94 12.73
N ALA A 14 6.45 -7.06 13.49
CA ALA A 14 7.19 -5.90 14.01
C ALA A 14 7.68 -4.98 12.88
N LEU A 15 8.04 -5.52 11.71
CA LEU A 15 8.46 -4.74 10.55
C LEU A 15 7.33 -3.89 9.94
N PHE A 16 6.06 -4.24 10.19
CA PHE A 16 4.89 -3.55 9.63
C PHE A 16 4.44 -2.37 10.48
N ILE A 17 4.83 -2.33 11.76
CA ILE A 17 4.50 -1.24 12.69
C ILE A 17 4.75 0.14 12.08
N PRO A 18 5.94 0.46 11.53
CA PRO A 18 6.18 1.78 10.94
C PRO A 18 5.25 2.09 9.76
N ILE A 19 4.89 1.08 8.96
CA ILE A 19 3.98 1.24 7.81
C ILE A 19 2.56 1.56 8.30
N PHE A 20 2.08 0.85 9.32
CA PHE A 20 0.77 1.12 9.92
C PHE A 20 0.71 2.50 10.57
N LEU A 21 1.73 2.87 11.36
CA LEU A 21 1.81 4.19 11.97
C LEU A 21 1.79 5.30 10.91
N TRP A 22 2.56 5.12 9.83
CA TRP A 22 2.55 6.04 8.70
C TRP A 22 1.16 6.19 8.09
N ASN A 23 0.52 5.08 7.75
CA ASN A 23 -0.81 5.08 7.17
C ASN A 23 -1.82 5.77 8.11
N LEU A 24 -1.79 5.49 9.42
CA LEU A 24 -2.69 6.12 10.39
C LEU A 24 -2.49 7.64 10.52
N ILE A 25 -1.24 8.11 10.53
CA ILE A 25 -0.89 9.53 10.70
C ILE A 25 -1.26 10.34 9.45
N PHE A 26 -1.00 9.80 8.25
CA PHE A 26 -1.10 10.54 7.01
C PHE A 26 -2.38 10.30 6.22
N LEU A 27 -3.21 9.29 6.55
CA LEU A 27 -4.42 8.97 5.77
C LEU A 27 -5.35 10.17 5.64
N LYS A 28 -5.54 10.93 6.73
CA LYS A 28 -6.40 12.13 6.75
C LYS A 28 -5.79 13.34 6.04
N LYS A 29 -4.52 13.28 5.65
CA LYS A 29 -3.80 14.35 4.95
C LYS A 29 -3.76 14.13 3.44
N LEU A 30 -4.20 12.97 2.95
CA LEU A 30 -4.29 12.70 1.53
C LEU A 30 -5.37 13.57 0.87
N PRO A 31 -5.25 13.85 -0.45
CA PRO A 31 -6.28 14.59 -1.17
C PRO A 31 -7.66 13.93 -1.09
N PRO A 32 -8.77 14.69 -1.18
CA PRO A 32 -10.14 14.16 -1.00
C PRO A 32 -10.54 12.99 -1.91
N VAL A 33 -9.85 12.83 -3.05
CA VAL A 33 -10.03 11.69 -3.95
C VAL A 33 -9.70 10.34 -3.29
N PHE A 34 -8.84 10.33 -2.28
CA PHE A 34 -8.47 9.15 -1.51
C PHE A 34 -9.40 8.88 -0.31
N GLU A 35 -10.42 9.69 -0.09
CA GLU A 35 -11.46 9.37 0.90
C GLU A 35 -12.27 8.16 0.42
N ASN A 36 -12.50 7.18 1.30
CA ASN A 36 -13.17 5.91 0.96
C ASN A 36 -14.44 6.07 0.11
N LYS A 37 -15.29 7.06 0.43
CA LYS A 37 -16.53 7.32 -0.32
C LYS A 37 -16.29 7.69 -1.79
N THR A 38 -15.20 8.38 -2.06
CA THR A 38 -14.82 8.85 -3.41
C THR A 38 -13.93 7.84 -4.11
N PHE A 39 -12.98 7.26 -3.37
CA PHE A 39 -11.99 6.31 -3.88
C PHE A 39 -12.66 5.00 -4.33
N ASP A 40 -13.58 4.46 -3.53
CA ASP A 40 -14.29 3.20 -3.82
C ASP A 40 -15.46 3.39 -4.81
N LYS A 41 -15.72 4.64 -5.22
CA LYS A 41 -16.89 4.98 -6.04
C LYS A 41 -16.80 4.33 -7.41
N ASN A 42 -17.85 3.59 -7.78
CA ASN A 42 -17.99 2.90 -9.07
C ASN A 42 -16.87 1.88 -9.35
N ILE A 43 -16.32 1.25 -8.30
CA ILE A 43 -15.33 0.20 -8.47
C ILE A 43 -16.01 -1.16 -8.47
N PRO A 44 -15.66 -2.06 -9.41
CA PRO A 44 -16.26 -3.39 -9.45
C PRO A 44 -16.03 -4.16 -8.15
N LYS A 45 -17.09 -4.76 -7.62
CA LYS A 45 -17.04 -5.46 -6.31
C LYS A 45 -15.97 -6.54 -6.23
N TYR A 46 -15.68 -7.24 -7.33
CA TYR A 46 -14.65 -8.27 -7.37
C TYR A 46 -13.24 -7.71 -7.14
N VAL A 47 -12.96 -6.45 -7.54
CA VAL A 47 -11.69 -5.78 -7.25
C VAL A 47 -11.57 -5.48 -5.76
N LEU A 48 -12.61 -4.90 -5.16
CA LEU A 48 -12.65 -4.55 -3.73
C LEU A 48 -12.53 -5.80 -2.82
N ILE A 49 -13.24 -6.87 -3.18
CA ILE A 49 -13.20 -8.14 -2.47
C ILE A 49 -11.81 -8.77 -2.61
N GLY A 50 -11.28 -8.86 -3.83
CA GLY A 50 -9.95 -9.40 -4.10
C GLY A 50 -8.88 -8.67 -3.30
N GLU A 51 -8.85 -7.34 -3.39
CA GLU A 51 -7.92 -6.52 -2.63
C GLU A 51 -8.02 -6.78 -1.13
N SER A 52 -9.23 -6.82 -0.58
CA SER A 52 -9.46 -6.98 0.86
C SER A 52 -9.03 -8.38 1.36
N ILE A 53 -9.31 -9.44 0.60
CA ILE A 53 -8.89 -10.81 0.93
C ILE A 53 -7.35 -10.90 0.94
N PHE A 54 -6.70 -10.46 -0.13
CA PHE A 54 -5.24 -10.54 -0.20
C PHE A 54 -4.56 -9.58 0.77
N ARG A 55 -5.16 -8.42 1.06
CA ARG A 55 -4.73 -7.50 2.13
C ARG A 55 -4.76 -8.17 3.50
N ALA A 56 -5.80 -8.94 3.80
CA ALA A 56 -5.87 -9.70 5.05
C ALA A 56 -4.76 -10.76 5.10
N ILE A 57 -4.54 -11.49 4.00
CA ILE A 57 -3.49 -12.53 3.92
C ILE A 57 -2.09 -11.93 4.17
N ILE A 58 -1.74 -10.81 3.50
CA ILE A 58 -0.42 -10.18 3.68
C ILE A 58 -0.20 -9.63 5.10
N PHE A 59 -1.25 -9.36 5.87
CA PHE A 59 -1.13 -8.91 7.25
C PHE A 59 -1.19 -10.03 8.28
N VAL A 60 -1.87 -11.14 7.96
CA VAL A 60 -1.92 -12.33 8.81
C VAL A 60 -0.60 -13.11 8.76
N ILE A 61 0.01 -13.28 7.58
CA ILE A 61 1.24 -14.07 7.46
C ILE A 61 2.37 -13.54 8.37
N PRO A 62 2.67 -12.23 8.43
CA PRO A 62 3.71 -11.70 9.30
C PRO A 62 3.53 -12.07 10.78
N ILE A 63 2.27 -12.12 11.25
CA ILE A 63 1.93 -12.52 12.63
C ILE A 63 2.33 -13.98 12.88
N LEU A 64 2.22 -14.84 11.86
CA LEU A 64 2.56 -16.25 11.94
C LEU A 64 4.06 -16.52 11.72
N THR A 65 4.88 -15.50 11.46
CA THR A 65 6.30 -15.66 11.12
C THR A 65 7.24 -15.21 12.22
N GLU A 66 8.42 -15.81 12.26
CA GLU A 66 9.53 -15.42 13.12
C GLU A 66 10.61 -14.72 12.30
N ILE A 67 11.19 -13.68 12.88
CA ILE A 67 12.37 -13.00 12.36
C ILE A 67 13.49 -13.13 13.38
N ASN A 68 14.62 -13.65 12.91
CA ASN A 68 15.84 -13.65 13.71
C ASN A 68 16.57 -12.30 13.56
N PHE A 69 16.27 -11.37 14.46
CA PHE A 69 16.88 -10.04 14.47
C PHE A 69 18.41 -10.04 14.66
N THR A 70 19.01 -11.12 15.16
CA THR A 70 20.48 -11.20 15.29
C THR A 70 21.18 -11.38 13.94
N LYS A 71 20.51 -12.00 12.96
CA LYS A 71 21.04 -12.23 11.62
C LYS A 71 20.32 -11.44 10.54
N ILE A 72 19.35 -10.61 10.91
CA ILE A 72 18.51 -9.88 9.95
C ILE A 72 19.33 -8.92 9.09
N SER A 73 20.38 -8.32 9.65
CA SER A 73 21.30 -7.42 8.94
C SER A 73 22.10 -8.12 7.84
N GLU A 74 22.21 -9.45 7.88
CA GLU A 74 22.88 -10.24 6.84
C GLU A 74 21.92 -10.59 5.69
N SER A 75 20.61 -10.39 5.86
CA SER A 75 19.61 -10.67 4.83
C SER A 75 19.49 -9.52 3.83
N ILE A 76 19.71 -9.79 2.55
CA ILE A 76 19.41 -8.84 1.46
C ILE A 76 17.93 -8.37 1.54
N GLY A 77 17.02 -9.23 2.03
CA GLY A 77 15.61 -8.91 2.19
C GLY A 77 15.35 -7.67 3.04
N ILE A 78 16.12 -7.44 4.12
CA ILE A 78 15.88 -6.27 4.99
C ILE A 78 16.23 -4.96 4.28
N TYR A 79 17.28 -4.97 3.46
CA TYR A 79 17.66 -3.78 2.68
C TYR A 79 16.63 -3.47 1.60
N ILE A 80 16.09 -4.49 0.93
CA ILE A 80 14.97 -4.34 -0.01
C ILE A 80 13.74 -3.82 0.74
N PHE A 81 13.45 -4.36 1.93
CA PHE A 81 12.32 -3.94 2.76
C PHE A 81 12.41 -2.45 3.12
N ILE A 82 13.52 -2.02 3.71
CA ILE A 82 13.75 -0.63 4.12
C ILE A 82 13.67 0.32 2.92
N THR A 83 14.31 -0.05 1.80
CA THR A 83 14.27 0.74 0.57
C THR A 83 12.83 0.88 0.07
N GLY A 84 12.07 -0.21 0.05
CA GLY A 84 10.66 -0.20 -0.35
C GLY A 84 9.79 0.66 0.56
N VAL A 85 10.02 0.63 1.87
CA VAL A 85 9.29 1.48 2.84
C VAL A 85 9.59 2.95 2.59
N ILE A 86 10.86 3.33 2.39
CA ILE A 86 11.25 4.71 2.07
C ILE A 86 10.59 5.18 0.79
N VAL A 87 10.67 4.37 -0.29
CA VAL A 87 10.04 4.69 -1.57
C VAL A 87 8.53 4.87 -1.39
N TYR A 88 7.86 3.94 -0.71
CA TYR A 88 6.43 4.02 -0.39
C TYR A 88 6.07 5.31 0.35
N PHE A 89 6.81 5.68 1.39
CA PHE A 89 6.57 6.92 2.15
C PHE A 89 6.75 8.16 1.28
N LEU A 90 7.79 8.20 0.44
CA LEU A 90 7.98 9.32 -0.50
C LEU A 90 6.78 9.48 -1.42
N THR A 91 6.20 8.39 -1.95
CA THR A 91 5.02 8.49 -2.83
C THR A 91 3.84 9.19 -2.14
N TRP A 92 3.62 8.93 -0.84
CA TRP A 92 2.60 9.63 -0.05
C TRP A 92 2.92 11.10 0.12
N LEU A 93 4.17 11.45 0.44
CA LEU A 93 4.58 12.84 0.64
C LEU A 93 4.39 13.67 -0.62
N PHE A 94 4.67 13.12 -1.81
CA PHE A 94 4.41 13.81 -3.07
C PHE A 94 2.92 14.11 -3.29
N LEU A 95 2.03 13.17 -2.95
CA LEU A 95 0.59 13.37 -3.06
C LEU A 95 0.04 14.37 -2.03
N ILE A 96 0.64 14.44 -0.84
CA ILE A 96 0.21 15.33 0.24
C ILE A 96 0.70 16.76 0.03
N TYR A 97 2.00 16.93 -0.25
CA TYR A 97 2.62 18.26 -0.34
C TYR A 97 2.56 18.88 -1.75
N TYR A 98 2.47 18.04 -2.78
CA TYR A 98 2.43 18.48 -4.18
C TYR A 98 1.25 17.87 -4.96
N PRO A 99 0.00 17.96 -4.47
CA PRO A 99 -1.17 17.35 -5.11
C PRO A 99 -1.43 17.89 -6.52
N ASP A 100 -1.06 19.14 -6.80
CA ASP A 100 -1.26 19.78 -8.09
C ASP A 100 -0.14 19.57 -9.11
N SER A 101 0.94 18.87 -8.71
CA SER A 101 2.08 18.62 -9.59
C SER A 101 1.72 17.71 -10.77
N LYS A 102 2.51 17.81 -11.85
CA LYS A 102 2.41 16.89 -13.01
C LYS A 102 2.55 15.43 -12.59
N TRP A 103 3.34 15.16 -11.55
CA TRP A 103 3.50 13.82 -10.98
C TRP A 103 2.18 13.33 -10.37
N SER A 104 1.64 14.05 -9.40
CA SER A 104 0.43 13.65 -8.65
C SER A 104 -0.83 13.58 -9.51
N LYS A 105 -0.90 14.39 -10.58
CA LYS A 105 -1.98 14.35 -11.58
C LYS A 105 -1.78 13.30 -12.68
N SER A 106 -0.63 12.64 -12.73
CA SER A 106 -0.40 11.52 -13.66
C SER A 106 -0.92 10.21 -13.07
N ILE A 107 -1.30 9.27 -13.94
CA ILE A 107 -1.74 7.93 -13.50
C ILE A 107 -0.65 7.21 -12.68
N ILE A 108 0.62 7.40 -13.04
CA ILE A 108 1.77 6.77 -12.37
C ILE A 108 1.93 7.35 -10.97
N GLY A 109 1.97 8.68 -10.83
CA GLY A 109 2.15 9.31 -9.52
C GLY A 109 0.95 9.10 -8.60
N PHE A 110 -0.27 9.13 -9.13
CA PHE A 110 -1.48 8.81 -8.38
C PHE A 110 -1.49 7.37 -7.86
N CYS A 111 -1.11 6.40 -8.70
CA CYS A 111 -1.08 4.98 -8.34
C CYS A 111 0.22 4.56 -7.62
N ALA A 112 1.16 5.47 -7.40
CA ALA A 112 2.46 5.16 -6.81
C ALA A 112 2.35 4.52 -5.41
N PRO A 113 1.49 5.00 -4.50
CA PRO A 113 1.23 4.30 -3.24
C PRO A 113 0.67 2.88 -3.39
N ALA A 114 0.07 2.55 -4.54
CA ALA A 114 -0.56 1.26 -4.77
C ALA A 114 0.40 0.19 -5.31
N PHE A 115 1.35 0.56 -6.19
CA PHE A 115 2.33 -0.41 -6.72
C PHE A 115 3.64 -0.46 -5.93
N THR A 116 4.10 0.64 -5.32
CA THR A 116 5.37 0.64 -4.55
C THR A 116 5.40 -0.32 -3.37
N PRO A 117 4.27 -0.72 -2.75
CA PRO A 117 4.27 -1.76 -1.72
C PRO A 117 4.91 -3.07 -2.13
N ILE A 118 4.93 -3.42 -3.43
CA ILE A 118 5.56 -4.66 -3.88
C ILE A 118 7.02 -4.75 -3.46
N ILE A 119 7.74 -3.63 -3.38
CA ILE A 119 9.17 -3.62 -3.05
C ILE A 119 9.36 -4.09 -1.60
N TRP A 120 8.64 -3.49 -0.65
CA TRP A 120 8.78 -3.90 0.74
C TRP A 120 8.11 -5.25 1.03
N LEU A 121 7.06 -5.63 0.28
CA LEU A 121 6.48 -6.97 0.36
C LEU A 121 7.47 -8.06 -0.09
N VAL A 122 8.18 -7.83 -1.20
CA VAL A 122 9.26 -8.72 -1.67
C VAL A 122 10.37 -8.76 -0.62
N GLY A 123 10.80 -7.60 -0.11
CA GLY A 123 11.82 -7.55 0.94
C GLY A 123 11.45 -8.40 2.15
N PHE A 124 10.21 -8.29 2.64
CA PHE A 124 9.71 -9.13 3.72
C PHE A 124 9.75 -10.63 3.39
N ALA A 125 9.32 -11.01 2.18
CA ALA A 125 9.32 -12.41 1.73
C ALA A 125 10.70 -13.07 1.84
N PHE A 126 11.76 -12.30 1.58
CA PHE A 126 13.17 -12.71 1.67
C PHE A 126 13.81 -12.53 3.06
N THR A 127 13.17 -11.77 3.95
CA THR A 127 13.63 -11.60 5.35
C THR A 127 13.16 -12.74 6.25
N VAL A 128 11.97 -13.29 5.99
CA VAL A 128 11.40 -14.35 6.81
C VAL A 128 12.04 -15.70 6.49
N ASN A 129 12.39 -16.42 7.56
CA ASN A 129 13.03 -17.73 7.45
C ASN A 129 12.15 -18.89 7.95
N LYS A 130 11.14 -18.61 8.79
CA LYS A 130 10.35 -19.66 9.45
C LYS A 130 8.97 -19.16 9.89
N PHE A 131 8.00 -20.05 9.90
CA PHE A 131 6.74 -19.87 10.62
C PHE A 131 6.88 -20.25 12.10
N ASN A 132 6.08 -19.61 12.95
CA ASN A 132 5.92 -19.95 14.38
C ASN A 132 5.03 -21.19 14.60
N ILE A 133 4.49 -21.76 13.52
CA ILE A 133 3.70 -22.99 13.50
C ILE A 133 4.50 -24.11 12.84
N ASN A 134 4.04 -25.36 12.94
CA ASN A 134 4.75 -26.55 12.44
C ASN A 134 4.65 -26.72 10.91
N ILE A 135 4.93 -25.65 10.16
CA ILE A 135 4.94 -25.61 8.70
C ILE A 135 6.26 -24.98 8.25
N ASN A 136 6.92 -25.61 7.29
CA ASN A 136 8.13 -25.04 6.69
C ASN A 136 7.77 -23.83 5.83
N TYR A 137 8.40 -22.69 6.12
CA TYR A 137 8.20 -21.50 5.32
C TYR A 137 8.80 -21.70 3.92
N ASN A 138 8.04 -21.28 2.92
CA ASN A 138 8.44 -21.16 1.54
C ASN A 138 8.11 -19.72 1.12
N ILE A 139 9.04 -19.06 0.42
CA ILE A 139 8.88 -17.68 -0.04
C ILE A 139 7.56 -17.43 -0.77
N TRP A 140 7.04 -18.42 -1.50
CA TRP A 140 5.80 -18.30 -2.26
C TRP A 140 4.56 -18.16 -1.38
N PHE A 141 4.60 -18.60 -0.11
CA PHE A 141 3.48 -18.37 0.81
C PHE A 141 3.22 -16.87 1.01
N TYR A 142 4.25 -16.04 0.94
CA TYR A 142 4.10 -14.60 1.06
C TYR A 142 4.16 -13.86 -0.28
N LEU A 143 5.02 -14.29 -1.19
CA LEU A 143 5.25 -13.58 -2.45
C LEU A 143 4.05 -13.66 -3.40
N ALA A 144 3.44 -14.84 -3.55
CA ALA A 144 2.28 -15.00 -4.42
C ALA A 144 1.07 -14.13 -4.00
N PRO A 145 0.61 -14.16 -2.73
CA PRO A 145 -0.48 -13.27 -2.31
C PRO A 145 -0.08 -11.79 -2.36
N SER A 146 1.20 -11.45 -2.18
CA SER A 146 1.69 -10.07 -2.34
C SER A 146 1.55 -9.56 -3.77
N ILE A 147 1.92 -10.37 -4.76
CA ILE A 147 1.76 -10.01 -6.18
C ILE A 147 0.28 -9.80 -6.52
N ILE A 148 -0.59 -10.71 -6.07
CA ILE A 148 -2.02 -10.63 -6.34
C ILE A 148 -2.66 -9.44 -5.62
N PHE A 149 -2.27 -9.17 -4.37
CA PHE A 149 -2.69 -7.97 -3.64
C PHE A 149 -2.34 -6.70 -4.41
N VAL A 150 -1.08 -6.55 -4.83
CA VAL A 150 -0.62 -5.36 -5.54
C VAL A 150 -1.35 -5.21 -6.88
N PHE A 151 -1.60 -6.31 -7.60
CA PHE A 151 -2.40 -6.27 -8.81
C PHE A 151 -3.79 -5.67 -8.56
N PHE A 152 -4.55 -6.19 -7.58
CA PHE A 152 -5.85 -5.64 -7.25
C PHE A 152 -5.77 -4.18 -6.79
N HIS A 153 -4.79 -3.85 -5.96
CA HIS A 153 -4.63 -2.51 -5.41
C HIS A 153 -4.29 -1.47 -6.48
N VAL A 154 -3.48 -1.83 -7.47
CA VAL A 154 -3.18 -0.99 -8.64
C VAL A 154 -4.40 -0.84 -9.54
N VAL A 155 -5.13 -1.93 -9.80
CA VAL A 155 -6.37 -1.88 -10.60
C VAL A 155 -7.40 -0.98 -9.93
N HIS A 156 -7.60 -1.11 -8.62
CA HIS A 156 -8.44 -0.22 -7.83
C HIS A 156 -8.01 1.24 -8.02
N SER A 157 -6.75 1.55 -7.73
CA SER A 157 -6.21 2.91 -7.84
C SER A 157 -6.33 3.50 -9.25
N ALA A 158 -6.14 2.69 -10.30
CA ALA A 158 -6.27 3.12 -11.68
C ALA A 158 -7.72 3.44 -12.06
N ILE A 159 -8.69 2.65 -11.58
CA ILE A 159 -10.12 2.92 -11.78
C ILE A 159 -10.51 4.19 -11.01
N ALA A 160 -10.06 4.34 -9.76
CA ALA A 160 -10.29 5.53 -8.95
C ALA A 160 -9.75 6.80 -9.65
N PHE A 161 -8.53 6.74 -10.20
CA PHE A 161 -7.94 7.83 -10.98
C PHE A 161 -8.80 8.20 -12.19
N LYS A 162 -9.24 7.20 -12.96
CA LYS A 162 -10.10 7.42 -14.13
C LYS A 162 -11.44 8.07 -13.74
N ASN A 163 -12.05 7.61 -12.66
CA ASN A 163 -13.31 8.15 -12.15
C ASN A 163 -13.15 9.59 -11.68
N TRP A 164 -12.06 9.89 -10.96
CA TRP A 164 -11.72 11.24 -10.53
C TRP A 164 -11.51 12.19 -11.72
N ASN A 165 -10.66 11.82 -12.67
CA ASN A 165 -10.34 12.65 -13.83
C ASN A 165 -11.56 12.91 -14.73
N LYS A 166 -12.48 11.93 -14.85
CA LYS A 166 -13.74 12.12 -15.57
C LYS A 166 -14.64 13.15 -14.87
N ASN A 167 -14.73 13.09 -13.54
CA ASN A 167 -15.56 14.01 -12.76
C ASN A 167 -15.00 15.44 -12.78
N THR A 168 -13.68 15.62 -12.66
CA THR A 168 -13.05 16.96 -12.74
C THR A 168 -13.28 17.61 -14.09
N ASN A 169 -13.10 16.88 -15.20
CA ASN A 169 -13.35 17.41 -16.54
C ASN A 169 -14.82 17.80 -16.74
N SER A 170 -15.77 17.04 -16.18
CA SER A 170 -17.20 17.38 -16.27
C SER A 170 -17.58 18.66 -15.51
N LEU A 171 -16.92 18.91 -14.37
CA LEU A 171 -17.14 20.12 -13.57
C LEU A 171 -16.56 21.37 -14.24
N GLU A 172 -15.40 21.25 -14.88
CA GLU A 172 -14.78 22.36 -15.64
C GLU A 172 -15.63 22.75 -16.86
N ILE A 173 -16.14 21.78 -17.62
CA ILE A 173 -17.03 22.04 -18.77
C ILE A 173 -18.31 22.75 -18.31
N THR A 174 -18.92 22.31 -17.20
CA THR A 174 -20.16 22.91 -16.68
C THR A 174 -19.93 24.37 -16.25
N LYS A 175 -18.83 24.65 -15.53
CA LYS A 175 -18.45 26.04 -15.17
C LYS A 175 -18.22 26.93 -16.38
N CYS A 176 -17.57 26.41 -17.43
CA CYS A 176 -17.34 27.18 -18.65
C CYS A 176 -18.66 27.55 -19.34
N ASN A 177 -19.61 26.60 -19.40
CA ASN A 177 -20.93 26.83 -19.99
C ASN A 177 -21.79 27.83 -19.20
N GLU A 178 -21.73 27.81 -17.86
CA GLU A 178 -22.41 28.82 -17.02
C GLU A 178 -21.86 30.22 -17.28
N ILE A 179 -20.53 30.39 -17.38
CA ILE A 179 -19.89 31.69 -17.65
C ILE A 179 -20.28 32.23 -19.04
N VAL A 180 -20.40 31.34 -20.04
CA VAL A 180 -20.85 31.71 -21.39
C VAL A 180 -22.34 32.08 -21.41
N SER A 181 -23.18 31.47 -20.58
CA SER A 181 -24.63 31.76 -20.53
C SER A 181 -25.01 33.07 -19.83
N ILE A 182 -24.07 33.68 -19.09
CA ILE A 182 -24.25 34.95 -18.36
C ILE A 182 -23.77 36.17 -19.20
N ARG A 183 -23.27 35.94 -20.41
CA ARG A 183 -22.95 36.99 -21.41
C ARG A 183 -23.95 36.99 -22.55
#